data_AF-A0A1F7L2F2-F1
#
_entry.id   AF-A0A1F7L2F2-F1
#
_cell.length_a   1.000
_cell.length_b   1.000
_cell.length_c   1.000
_cell.angle_alpha   90.00
_cell.angle_beta   90.00
_cell.angle_gamma   90.00
#
_symmetry.space_group_name_H-M   'P 1'
#
loop_
_entity.id
_entity.type
_entity.pdbx_description
1 polymer ?
#
loop_
_entity_poly.entity_id
_entity_poly.type
_entity_poly.pdbx_seq_one_letter_code
_entity_poly.pdbx_strand_id
1 'polypeptide(L)' 'MKSNYAGLRNKIREVYLVEPNDLGIPLLTSLYRKVNRYFKKMPFVIVIPLAFILAITLYILFGYLVVRLASMLQYGF' A
#
# COMPACT_ATOMS: atom_id res chain seq x y z
N MET A 1 -8.98 22.79 36.62
CA MET A 1 -7.76 22.33 35.91
C MET A 1 -7.90 22.63 34.43
N LYS A 2 -7.25 23.69 33.93
CA LYS A 2 -7.25 24.00 32.48
C LYS A 2 -6.40 22.95 31.78
N SER A 3 -7.02 22.21 30.88
CA SER A 3 -6.41 21.14 30.09
C SER A 3 -5.10 21.61 29.46
N ASN A 4 -4.00 20.93 29.80
CA ASN A 4 -2.62 21.20 29.36
C ASN A 4 -2.40 20.81 27.87
N TYR A 5 -3.46 20.88 27.08
CA TYR A 5 -3.54 20.40 25.69
C TYR A 5 -2.56 21.13 24.78
N ALA A 6 -2.34 22.43 25.03
CA ALA A 6 -1.37 23.23 24.28
C ALA A 6 0.08 22.75 24.52
N GLY A 7 0.44 22.47 25.78
CA GLY A 7 1.77 21.95 26.13
C GLY A 7 2.01 20.55 25.57
N LEU A 8 1.02 19.66 25.68
CA LEU A 8 1.07 18.32 25.12
C LEU A 8 1.20 18.36 23.59
N ARG A 9 0.44 19.22 22.91
CA ARG A 9 0.51 19.39 21.45
C ARG A 9 1.88 19.91 20.99
N ASN A 10 2.50 20.79 21.76
CA ASN A 10 3.84 21.30 21.46
C ASN A 10 4.90 20.21 21.66
N LYS A 11 4.83 19.43 22.75
CA LYS A 11 5.77 18.34 23.00
C LYS A 11 5.62 17.19 21.99
N ILE A 12 4.39 16.88 21.58
CA ILE A 12 4.12 15.94 20.49
C ILE A 12 4.71 16.46 19.19
N ARG A 13 4.54 17.74 18.83
CA ARG A 13 5.18 18.30 17.64
C ARG A 13 6.70 18.23 17.71
N GLU A 14 7.29 18.57 18.85
CA GLU A 14 8.75 18.52 19.05
C GLU A 14 9.32 17.10 18.83
N VAL A 15 8.63 16.07 19.34
CA VAL A 15 9.08 14.67 19.24
C VAL A 15 8.65 14.00 17.92
N TYR A 16 7.50 14.38 17.35
CA TYR A 16 6.93 13.85 16.12
C TYR A 16 7.09 14.78 14.92
N LEU A 17 8.07 15.69 14.92
CA LEU A 17 8.55 16.40 13.73
C LEU A 17 9.28 15.41 12.80
N VAL A 18 8.63 14.29 12.47
CA VAL A 18 9.00 13.49 11.32
C VAL A 18 8.44 14.27 10.14
N GLU A 19 9.31 14.92 9.39
CA GLU A 19 8.91 15.60 8.17
C GLU A 19 8.09 14.63 7.31
N PRO A 20 6.95 15.08 6.76
CA PRO A 20 6.13 14.22 5.94
C PRO A 20 6.94 13.74 4.75
N ASN A 21 7.31 12.44 4.74
CA ASN A 21 8.14 11.77 3.73
C ASN A 21 8.04 12.46 2.37
N ASP A 22 9.12 13.15 2.01
CA ASP A 22 9.27 13.77 0.71
C ASP A 22 9.99 12.78 -0.21
N LEU A 23 9.38 12.49 -1.35
CA LEU A 23 9.92 11.60 -2.37
C LEU A 23 10.83 12.35 -3.36
N GLY A 24 11.12 13.63 -3.11
CA GLY A 24 11.97 14.49 -3.94
C GLY A 24 11.31 15.00 -5.22
N ILE A 25 10.21 14.36 -5.65
CA ILE A 25 9.41 14.76 -6.82
C ILE A 25 8.03 15.23 -6.35
N PRO A 26 7.62 16.49 -6.63
CA PRO A 26 6.37 17.07 -6.12
C PRO A 26 5.13 16.24 -6.44
N LEU A 27 5.08 15.65 -7.64
CA LEU A 27 3.99 14.79 -8.08
C LEU A 27 3.90 13.50 -7.25
N LEU A 28 5.03 12.82 -7.04
CA LEU A 28 5.10 11.59 -6.23
C LEU A 28 4.79 11.91 -4.76
N THR A 29 5.33 13.00 -4.22
CA THR A 29 5.08 13.42 -2.84
C THR A 29 3.59 13.74 -2.62
N SER A 30 2.94 14.40 -3.58
CA SER A 30 1.50 14.64 -3.57
C SER A 30 0.70 13.33 -3.59
N LEU A 31 1.03 12.43 -4.53
CA LEU A 31 0.34 11.16 -4.69
C LEU A 31 0.49 10.28 -3.44
N TYR A 32 1.72 10.15 -2.94
CA TYR A 32 2.03 9.42 -1.73
C TYR A 32 1.28 9.96 -0.52
N ARG A 33 1.27 11.28 -0.30
CA ARG A 33 0.52 11.87 0.82
C ARG A 33 -0.97 11.58 0.73
N LYS A 34 -1.54 11.57 -0.48
CA LYS A 34 -2.96 11.26 -0.72
C LYS A 34 -3.27 9.79 -0.43
N VAL A 35 -2.48 8.88 -0.99
CA VAL A 35 -2.63 7.43 -0.80
C VAL A 35 -2.40 7.05 0.66
N ASN A 36 -1.30 7.50 1.26
CA ASN A 36 -0.93 7.18 2.63
C ASN A 36 -1.96 7.69 3.64
N ARG A 37 -2.58 8.85 3.40
CA ARG A 37 -3.68 9.35 4.25
C ARG A 37 -4.89 8.42 4.22
N TYR A 38 -5.20 7.84 3.06
CA TYR A 38 -6.30 6.89 2.93
C TYR A 38 -5.98 5.57 3.61
N PHE A 39 -4.78 5.03 3.37
CA PHE A 39 -4.28 3.80 3.99
C PHE A 39 -4.19 3.89 5.51
N LYS A 40 -3.79 5.04 6.08
CA LYS A 40 -3.72 5.23 7.54
C LYS A 40 -5.08 5.22 8.23
N LYS A 41 -6.17 5.56 7.54
CA LYS A 41 -7.52 5.55 8.14
C LYS A 41 -8.11 4.15 8.17
N MET A 42 -8.05 3.42 7.06
CA MET A 42 -8.66 2.09 6.95
C MET A 42 -7.88 1.25 5.92
N PRO A 43 -6.74 0.64 6.31
CA PRO A 43 -5.88 -0.06 5.35
C PRO A 43 -6.58 -1.27 4.71
N PHE A 44 -7.34 -2.02 5.50
CA PHE A 44 -7.93 -3.29 5.07
C PHE A 44 -9.05 -3.14 4.03
N VAL A 45 -9.78 -2.02 4.04
CA VAL A 45 -10.92 -1.80 3.15
C VAL A 45 -10.49 -1.69 1.68
N ILE A 46 -9.30 -1.14 1.41
CA ILE A 46 -8.74 -1.09 0.05
C ILE A 46 -7.84 -2.30 -0.22
N VAL A 47 -7.01 -2.69 0.75
CA VAL A 47 -6.00 -3.72 0.53
C VAL A 47 -6.64 -5.07 0.22
N ILE A 48 -7.72 -5.45 0.91
CA ILE A 48 -8.33 -6.78 0.74
C ILE A 48 -8.95 -6.93 -0.67
N PRO A 49 -9.81 -6.01 -1.15
CA PRO A 49 -10.34 -6.11 -2.51
C PRO A 49 -9.25 -6.06 -3.58
N LEU A 50 -8.26 -5.17 -3.41
CA LEU A 50 -7.17 -5.02 -4.35
C LEU A 50 -6.34 -6.30 -4.44
N ALA A 51 -5.99 -6.90 -3.29
CA ALA A 51 -5.24 -8.14 -3.22
C ALA A 51 -6.02 -9.31 -3.84
N PHE A 52 -7.33 -9.38 -3.62
CA PHE A 52 -8.18 -10.41 -4.21
C PHE A 52 -8.22 -10.32 -5.75
N ILE A 53 -8.43 -9.12 -6.29
CA ILE A 53 -8.41 -8.89 -7.74
C ILE A 53 -7.03 -9.24 -8.32
N LEU A 54 -5.96 -8.85 -7.64
CA LEU A 54 -4.60 -9.09 -8.07
C LEU A 54 -4.27 -10.58 -8.04
N ALA A 55 -4.71 -11.31 -7.02
CA ALA A 55 -4.57 -12.76 -6.93
C ALA A 55 -5.32 -13.49 -8.07
N ILE A 56 -6.57 -13.09 -8.37
CA ILE A 56 -7.32 -13.66 -9.51
C ILE A 56 -6.58 -13.39 -10.83
N THR A 57 -6.10 -12.16 -11.01
CA THR A 57 -5.39 -11.76 -12.23
C THR A 57 -4.11 -12.57 -12.41
N LEU A 58 -3.33 -12.73 -11.35
CA LEU A 58 -2.14 -13.57 -11.36
C LEU A 58 -2.49 -15.03 -11.64
N TYR A 59 -3.54 -15.56 -11.01
CA TYR A 59 -3.99 -16.93 -11.26
C TYR A 59 -4.35 -17.16 -12.73
N ILE A 60 -5.06 -16.23 -13.38
CA ILE A 60 -5.43 -16.36 -14.80
C ILE A 60 -4.19 -16.28 -15.69
N LEU A 61 -3.30 -15.30 -15.47
CA LEU A 61 -2.09 -15.10 -16.27
C LEU A 61 -1.12 -16.28 -16.15
N PHE A 62 -0.83 -16.69 -14.92
CA PHE A 62 0.15 -17.74 -14.65
C PHE A 62 -0.45 -19.15 -14.73
N GLY A 63 -1.74 -19.32 -14.48
CA GLY A 63 -2.43 -20.60 -14.66
C GLY A 63 -2.34 -21.08 -16.10
N TYR A 64 -2.52 -20.17 -17.06
CA TYR A 64 -2.30 -20.48 -18.48
C TYR A 64 -0.85 -20.92 -18.76
N LEU A 65 0.14 -20.25 -18.17
CA LEU A 65 1.55 -20.64 -18.30
C LEU A 65 1.82 -22.03 -17.72
N VAL A 66 1.28 -22.34 -16.54
CA VAL A 66 1.43 -23.65 -15.90
C VAL A 66 0.81 -24.75 -16.76
N VAL A 67 -0.40 -24.56 -17.27
CA VAL A 67 -1.07 -25.52 -18.17
C VAL A 67 -0.25 -25.70 -19.45
N ARG A 68 0.26 -24.62 -20.04
CA ARG A 68 1.03 -24.69 -21.28
C ARG A 68 2.37 -25.40 -21.09
N LEU A 69 3.06 -25.15 -19.98
CA LEU A 69 4.29 -25.87 -19.62
C LEU A 69 4.01 -27.35 -19.38
N ALA A 70 2.97 -27.69 -18.61
CA ALA A 70 2.59 -29.07 -18.35
C ALA A 70 2.25 -29.82 -19.64
N SER A 71 1.48 -29.19 -20.55
CA SER A 71 1.19 -29.74 -21.87
C SER A 71 2.44 -29.91 -22.73
N MET A 72 3.35 -28.93 -22.74
CA MET A 72 4.63 -29.06 -23.46
C MET A 72 5.47 -30.22 -22.92
N LEU A 73 5.50 -30.44 -21.60
CA LEU A 73 6.17 -31.59 -21.01
C LEU A 73 5.45 -32.91 -21.31
N GLN A 74 4.11 -32.93 -21.30
CA GLN A 74 3.33 -34.15 -21.55
C GLN A 74 3.36 -34.61 -23.01
N TYR A 75 3.33 -33.69 -23.97
CA TYR A 75 3.35 -34.02 -25.40
C TYR A 75 4.75 -33.90 -26.02
N GLY A 76 5.75 -33.48 -25.24
CA GLY A 76 7.15 -33.39 -25.65
C GLY A 76 7.97 -34.66 -25.40
N PHE A 77 7.39 -35.66 -24.73
CA PHE A 77 7.97 -37.00 -24.53
C PHE A 77 7.23 -38.05 -25.36
#